data_AF-A0A350PEY2-F1
#
_entry.id   AF-A0A350PEY2-F1
#
_cell.length_a   1.000
_cell.length_b   1.000
_cell.length_c   1.000
_cell.angle_alpha   90.00
_cell.angle_beta   90.00
_cell.angle_gamma   90.00
#
_symmetry.space_group_name_H-M   'P 1'
#
loop_
_entity.id
_entity.type
_entity.pdbx_description
1 polymer ?
#
loop_
_entity_poly.entity_id
_entity_poly.type
_entity_poly.pdbx_seq_one_letter_code
_entity_poly.pdbx_strand_id
1 'polypeptide(L)'
;LLICAGKNKGRVKILVPMISVEEEILQLKQVISELQNYLVHSGHAIDEDIALGAMIEVPSAALNAENLAKHLDFMSIGTNDLTQYTMAVDRGNEKICSLYQQYHPSLWKLIKITSEAASKTNT
;
A
#
# COMPACT_ATOMS: atom_id res chain seq x y z
N LEU A 1 -15.82 7.31 0.09
CA LEU A 1 -14.47 7.71 -0.38
C LEU A 1 -14.52 8.35 -1.77
N LEU A 2 -14.89 7.60 -2.83
CA LEU A 2 -14.89 8.08 -4.22
C LEU A 2 -15.74 9.34 -4.45
N ILE A 3 -16.91 9.44 -3.82
CA ILE A 3 -17.74 10.66 -3.84
C ILE A 3 -17.00 11.85 -3.21
N CYS A 4 -16.28 11.64 -2.09
CA CYS A 4 -15.49 12.68 -1.45
C CYS A 4 -14.31 13.12 -2.32
N ALA A 5 -13.67 12.17 -3.01
CA ALA A 5 -12.61 12.44 -3.97
C ALA A 5 -13.14 13.26 -5.16
N GLY A 6 -14.31 12.89 -5.72
CA GLY A 6 -14.94 13.66 -6.80
C GLY A 6 -15.26 15.11 -6.42
N LYS A 7 -15.62 15.37 -5.16
CA LYS A 7 -15.80 16.74 -4.63
C LYS A 7 -14.48 17.50 -4.41
N ASN A 8 -13.35 16.79 -4.26
CA ASN A 8 -12.05 17.34 -3.91
C ASN A 8 -10.94 16.76 -4.82
N LYS A 9 -11.11 16.90 -6.13
CA LYS A 9 -10.21 16.28 -7.13
C LYS A 9 -8.74 16.55 -6.83
N GLY A 10 -7.91 15.50 -6.90
CA GLY A 10 -6.48 15.54 -6.64
C GLY A 10 -6.07 15.72 -5.16
N ARG A 11 -7.02 15.86 -4.22
CA ARG A 11 -6.71 16.00 -2.77
C ARG A 11 -6.89 14.71 -1.98
N VAL A 12 -7.57 13.71 -2.55
CA VAL A 12 -7.82 12.43 -1.91
C VAL A 12 -7.03 11.36 -2.64
N LYS A 13 -6.32 10.53 -1.88
CA LYS A 13 -5.61 9.35 -2.37
C LYS A 13 -6.14 8.12 -1.64
N ILE A 14 -6.11 6.97 -2.29
CA ILE A 14 -6.43 5.68 -1.67
C ILE A 14 -5.12 5.04 -1.24
N LEU A 15 -5.02 4.63 0.02
CA LEU A 15 -3.90 3.85 0.52
C LEU A 15 -4.43 2.51 1.06
N VAL A 16 -3.93 1.42 0.52
CA VAL A 16 -4.42 0.07 0.82
C VAL A 16 -3.47 -0.62 1.79
N PRO A 17 -3.92 -1.01 2.99
CA PRO A 17 -3.11 -1.75 3.93
C PRO A 17 -3.03 -3.24 3.57
N MET A 18 -2.06 -3.93 4.15
CA MET A 18 -1.92 -5.38 4.19
C MET A 18 -1.83 -6.06 2.81
N ILE A 19 -1.41 -5.33 1.78
CA ILE A 19 -1.10 -5.92 0.48
C ILE A 19 0.08 -6.86 0.63
N SER A 20 -0.06 -8.06 0.08
CA SER A 20 0.92 -9.14 0.14
C SER A 20 1.32 -9.63 -1.25
N VAL A 21 0.41 -9.56 -2.23
CA VAL A 21 0.58 -10.05 -3.61
C VAL A 21 0.00 -9.07 -4.64
N GLU A 22 0.40 -9.21 -5.90
CA GLU A 22 0.03 -8.28 -7.00
C GLU A 22 -1.45 -8.41 -7.38
N GLU A 23 -2.00 -9.61 -7.29
CA GLU A 23 -3.37 -9.93 -7.66
C GLU A 23 -4.40 -9.14 -6.81
N GLU A 24 -4.07 -8.85 -5.55
CA GLU A 24 -4.90 -8.03 -4.65
C GLU A 24 -5.06 -6.60 -5.20
N ILE A 25 -3.99 -6.02 -5.76
CA ILE A 25 -4.03 -4.68 -6.36
C ILE A 25 -4.88 -4.70 -7.64
N LEU A 26 -4.71 -5.73 -8.48
CA LEU A 26 -5.47 -5.86 -9.73
C LEU A 26 -6.99 -5.99 -9.46
N GLN A 27 -7.36 -6.84 -8.49
CA GLN A 27 -8.75 -6.99 -8.06
C GLN A 27 -9.30 -5.67 -7.51
N LEU A 28 -8.52 -4.96 -6.70
CA LEU A 28 -8.96 -3.69 -6.15
C LEU A 28 -9.18 -2.63 -7.24
N LYS A 29 -8.30 -2.55 -8.23
CA LYS A 29 -8.47 -1.63 -9.38
C LYS A 29 -9.77 -1.92 -10.12
N GLN A 30 -10.10 -3.20 -10.33
CA GLN A 30 -11.36 -3.59 -10.95
C GLN A 30 -12.55 -3.08 -10.12
N VAL A 31 -12.55 -3.33 -8.81
CA VAL A 31 -13.61 -2.87 -7.90
C VAL A 31 -13.75 -1.34 -7.91
N ILE A 32 -12.64 -0.60 -7.88
CA ILE A 32 -12.65 0.87 -7.94
C ILE A 32 -13.30 1.34 -9.25
N SER A 33 -12.92 0.74 -10.38
CA SER A 33 -13.48 1.08 -11.70
C SER A 33 -14.98 0.80 -11.78
N GLU A 34 -15.43 -0.36 -11.30
CA GLU A 34 -16.85 -0.72 -11.24
C GLU A 34 -17.65 0.29 -10.39
N LEU A 35 -17.11 0.69 -9.24
CA LEU A 35 -17.72 1.70 -8.37
C LEU A 35 -17.72 3.10 -8.98
N GLN A 36 -16.63 3.52 -9.63
CA GLN A 36 -16.57 4.79 -10.35
C GLN A 36 -17.65 4.84 -11.44
N ASN A 37 -17.77 3.79 -12.25
CA ASN A 37 -18.80 3.67 -13.28
C ASN A 37 -20.21 3.75 -12.69
N TYR A 38 -20.50 3.00 -11.63
CA TYR A 38 -21.79 3.05 -10.95
C TYR A 38 -22.14 4.46 -10.45
N LEU A 39 -21.17 5.17 -9.86
CA LEU A 39 -21.36 6.51 -9.33
C LEU A 39 -21.65 7.53 -10.44
N VAL A 40 -20.94 7.44 -11.57
CA VAL A 40 -21.19 8.27 -12.75
C VAL A 40 -22.60 8.06 -13.29
N HIS A 41 -23.04 6.81 -13.45
CA HIS A 41 -24.42 6.49 -13.87
C HIS A 41 -25.47 6.98 -12.88
N SER A 42 -25.12 7.05 -11.60
CA SER A 42 -25.97 7.57 -10.53
C SER A 42 -25.90 9.10 -10.39
N GLY A 43 -25.26 9.82 -11.34
CA GLY A 43 -25.18 11.28 -11.35
C GLY A 43 -24.21 11.90 -10.35
N HIS A 44 -23.30 11.11 -9.78
CA HIS A 44 -22.28 11.61 -8.84
C HIS A 44 -21.01 12.02 -9.58
N ALA A 45 -20.44 13.16 -9.19
CA ALA A 45 -19.10 13.54 -9.62
C ALA A 45 -18.05 12.59 -9.03
N ILE A 46 -17.10 12.16 -9.84
CA ILE A 46 -15.95 11.34 -9.45
C ILE A 46 -14.63 11.99 -9.84
N ASP A 47 -13.56 11.54 -9.18
CA ASP A 47 -12.19 11.75 -9.61
C ASP A 47 -11.75 10.48 -10.35
N GLU A 48 -11.58 10.58 -11.68
CA GLU A 48 -11.21 9.45 -12.53
C GLU A 48 -9.75 9.04 -12.29
N ASP A 49 -8.89 10.02 -12.02
CA ASP A 49 -7.45 9.87 -11.79
C ASP A 49 -7.11 9.78 -10.29
N ILE A 50 -8.01 9.20 -9.49
CA ILE A 50 -7.77 9.07 -8.05
C ILE A 50 -6.54 8.18 -7.81
N ALA A 51 -5.50 8.76 -7.21
CA ALA A 51 -4.25 8.04 -6.97
C ALA A 51 -4.45 6.87 -6.01
N LEU A 52 -4.00 5.69 -6.42
CA LEU A 52 -4.03 4.44 -5.67
C LEU A 52 -2.60 4.07 -5.24
N GLY A 53 -2.40 3.96 -3.94
CA GLY A 53 -1.16 3.49 -3.35
C GLY A 53 -1.35 2.30 -2.42
N ALA A 54 -0.26 1.62 -2.10
CA ALA A 54 -0.24 0.51 -1.15
C ALA A 54 0.67 0.81 0.05
N MET A 55 0.26 0.33 1.21
CA MET A 55 1.11 0.30 2.38
C MET A 55 2.01 -0.94 2.31
N ILE A 56 3.31 -0.72 2.17
CA ILE A 56 4.32 -1.78 2.16
C ILE A 56 4.67 -2.11 3.61
N GLU A 57 3.92 -3.07 4.14
CA GLU A 57 4.02 -3.52 5.53
C GLU A 57 4.11 -5.04 5.70
N VAL A 58 4.00 -5.78 4.59
CA VAL A 58 4.23 -7.22 4.53
C VAL A 58 5.57 -7.50 3.85
N PRO A 59 6.43 -8.40 4.38
CA PRO A 59 7.73 -8.69 3.78
C PRO A 59 7.64 -9.18 2.32
N SER A 60 6.59 -9.94 1.97
CA SER A 60 6.34 -10.37 0.59
C SER A 60 6.12 -9.19 -0.36
N ALA A 61 5.35 -8.18 0.08
CA ALA A 61 5.13 -6.97 -0.70
C ALA A 61 6.41 -6.13 -0.84
N ALA A 62 7.23 -6.03 0.21
CA ALA A 62 8.52 -5.36 0.11
C ALA A 62 9.48 -6.06 -0.87
N LEU A 63 9.52 -7.40 -0.86
CA LEU A 63 10.33 -8.20 -1.79
C LEU A 63 9.80 -8.12 -3.24
N ASN A 64 8.49 -7.99 -3.41
CA ASN A 64 7.83 -7.89 -4.71
C ASN A 64 7.53 -6.43 -5.13
N ALA A 65 8.12 -5.45 -4.45
CA ALA A 65 7.74 -4.04 -4.60
C ALA A 65 7.85 -3.53 -6.04
N GLU A 66 8.81 -4.02 -6.83
CA GLU A 66 8.97 -3.62 -8.23
C GLU A 66 7.79 -4.05 -9.12
N ASN A 67 7.17 -5.20 -8.84
CA ASN A 67 5.96 -5.62 -9.57
C ASN A 67 4.72 -4.87 -9.07
N LEU A 68 4.61 -4.66 -7.76
CA LEU A 68 3.50 -3.87 -7.20
C LEU A 68 3.52 -2.43 -7.73
N ALA A 69 4.71 -1.81 -7.80
CA ALA A 69 4.87 -0.42 -8.20
C ALA A 69 4.41 -0.14 -9.64
N LYS A 70 4.44 -1.13 -10.54
CA LYS A 70 3.87 -1.02 -11.90
C LYS A 70 2.38 -0.70 -11.90
N HIS A 71 1.69 -0.98 -10.78
CA HIS A 71 0.26 -0.81 -10.64
C HIS A 71 -0.13 0.28 -9.64
N LEU A 72 0.82 0.96 -9.01
CA LEU A 72 0.54 1.93 -7.96
C LEU A 72 1.04 3.32 -8.37
N ASP A 73 0.34 4.34 -7.90
CA ASP A 73 0.71 5.74 -8.05
C ASP A 73 1.62 6.23 -6.92
N PHE A 74 1.64 5.50 -5.79
CA PHE A 74 2.57 5.73 -4.69
C PHE A 74 2.68 4.52 -3.76
N MET A 75 3.75 4.46 -2.99
CA MET A 75 3.95 3.48 -1.93
C MET A 75 4.22 4.16 -0.58
N SER A 76 3.73 3.58 0.50
CA SER A 76 3.98 4.06 1.87
C SER A 76 4.50 2.92 2.73
N ILE A 77 5.62 3.08 3.42
CA ILE A 77 6.18 2.00 4.24
C ILE A 77 5.54 2.00 5.63
N GLY A 78 4.90 0.90 6.01
CA GLY A 78 4.36 0.68 7.36
C GLY A 78 5.38 -0.03 8.24
N THR A 79 6.33 0.70 8.83
CA THR A 79 7.46 0.11 9.57
C THR A 79 7.04 -0.73 10.78
N ASN A 80 5.89 -0.40 11.38
CA ASN A 80 5.38 -1.10 12.55
C ASN A 80 5.12 -2.58 12.25
N ASP A 81 4.29 -2.82 11.24
CA ASP A 81 3.86 -4.15 10.85
C ASP A 81 4.93 -4.85 10.00
N LEU A 82 5.69 -4.09 9.20
CA LEU A 82 6.87 -4.63 8.51
C LEU A 82 7.87 -5.22 9.50
N THR A 83 8.15 -4.54 10.62
CA THR A 83 9.03 -5.07 11.67
C THR A 83 8.43 -6.30 12.34
N GLN A 84 7.15 -6.25 12.67
CA GLN A 84 6.46 -7.37 13.33
C GLN A 84 6.48 -8.64 12.47
N TYR A 85 6.15 -8.53 11.19
CA TYR A 85 6.15 -9.67 10.28
C TYR A 85 7.55 -10.12 9.87
N THR A 86 8.51 -9.21 9.73
CA THR A 86 9.90 -9.57 9.40
C THR A 86 10.58 -10.28 10.56
N MET A 87 10.35 -9.83 11.78
CA MET A 87 10.93 -10.42 12.99
C MET A 87 10.13 -11.61 13.51
N ALA A 88 8.91 -11.84 12.99
CA ALA A 88 7.94 -12.81 13.51
C ALA A 88 7.65 -12.62 15.00
N VAL A 89 7.52 -11.35 15.43
CA VAL A 89 7.32 -10.97 16.84
C VAL A 89 6.12 -10.05 16.95
N ASP A 90 5.11 -10.50 17.70
CA ASP A 90 4.00 -9.65 18.12
C ASP A 90 4.47 -8.66 19.20
N ARG A 91 4.44 -7.37 18.87
CA ARG A 91 4.84 -6.29 19.79
C ARG A 91 3.90 -6.15 21.00
N GLY A 92 2.66 -6.62 20.90
CA GLY A 92 1.68 -6.62 21.99
C GLY A 92 1.87 -7.77 22.97
N ASN A 93 2.70 -8.76 22.63
CA ASN A 93 2.94 -9.92 23.48
C ASN A 93 4.12 -9.66 24.43
N GLU A 94 3.81 -9.39 25.70
CA GLU A 94 4.79 -9.07 26.75
C GLU A 94 5.93 -10.09 26.86
N LYS A 95 5.68 -11.36 26.53
CA LYS A 95 6.70 -12.43 26.63
C LYS A 95 7.81 -12.33 25.57
N ILE A 96 7.51 -11.73 24.42
CA ILE A 96 8.40 -11.71 23.25
C ILE A 96 8.64 -10.30 22.70
N CYS A 97 7.97 -9.27 23.22
CA CYS A 97 8.08 -7.90 22.73
C CYS A 97 9.52 -7.35 22.73
N SER A 98 10.40 -7.86 23.60
CA SER A 98 11.83 -7.51 23.63
C SER A 98 12.61 -7.94 22.38
N LEU A 99 12.07 -8.87 21.59
CA LEU A 99 12.64 -9.32 20.32
C LEU A 99 12.22 -8.43 19.13
N TYR A 100 11.30 -7.49 19.34
CA TYR A 100 10.89 -6.53 18.32
C TYR A 100 11.99 -5.49 18.09
N GLN A 101 12.65 -5.55 16.93
CA GLN A 101 13.82 -4.71 16.62
C GLN A 101 13.60 -3.87 15.37
N GLN A 102 13.18 -2.62 15.54
CA GLN A 102 12.94 -1.68 14.42
C GLN A 102 14.21 -1.33 13.64
N TYR A 103 15.38 -1.41 14.29
CA TYR A 103 16.66 -1.07 13.68
C TYR A 103 17.42 -2.30 13.13
N HIS A 104 16.77 -3.47 13.07
CA HIS A 104 17.41 -4.68 12.59
C HIS A 104 17.83 -4.53 11.11
N PRO A 105 19.03 -4.97 10.69
CA PRO A 105 19.54 -4.78 9.33
C PRO A 105 18.61 -5.29 8.22
N SER A 106 17.82 -6.34 8.47
CA SER A 106 16.83 -6.83 7.50
C SER A 106 15.76 -5.79 7.15
N LEU A 107 15.34 -4.96 8.11
CA LEU A 107 14.33 -3.92 7.86
C LEU A 107 14.87 -2.83 6.96
N TRP A 108 16.11 -2.39 7.20
CA TRP A 108 16.79 -1.44 6.33
C TRP A 108 16.94 -1.96 4.89
N LYS A 109 17.21 -3.25 4.72
CA LYS A 109 17.26 -3.88 3.40
C LYS A 109 15.89 -3.87 2.71
N LEU A 110 14.82 -4.21 3.43
CA LEU A 110 13.46 -4.18 2.87
C LEU A 110 13.05 -2.75 2.48
N ILE A 111 13.29 -1.76 3.35
CA ILE A 111 13.06 -0.35 3.06
C ILE A 111 13.81 0.08 1.81
N LYS A 112 15.09 -0.29 1.70
CA LYS A 112 15.91 0.02 0.53
C LYS A 112 15.33 -0.60 -0.75
N ILE A 113 14.97 -1.88 -0.74
CA ILE A 113 14.37 -2.57 -1.89
C ILE A 113 13.09 -1.85 -2.33
N THR A 114 12.21 -1.52 -1.38
CA THR A 114 10.97 -0.79 -1.66
C THR A 114 11.22 0.59 -2.24
N SER A 115 12.17 1.36 -1.67
CA SER A 115 12.52 2.69 -2.16
C SER A 115 13.14 2.67 -3.55
N GLU A 116 13.99 1.67 -3.84
CA GLU A 116 14.60 1.50 -5.16
C GLU A 116 13.55 1.11 -6.20
N ALA A 117 12.62 0.21 -5.85
CA ALA A 117 11.50 -0.15 -6.70
C ALA A 117 10.65 1.07 -7.09
N ALA A 118 10.27 1.89 -6.10
CA ALA A 118 9.52 3.13 -6.30
C ALA A 118 10.23 4.08 -7.28
N SER A 119 11.53 4.28 -7.07
CA SER A 119 12.36 5.17 -7.88
C SER A 119 12.48 4.70 -9.33
N LYS A 120 12.53 3.39 -9.58
CA LYS A 120 12.62 2.83 -10.94
C LYS A 120 11.34 3.01 -11.74
N THR A 121 10.18 2.97 -11.08
CA THR A 121 8.86 3.06 -11.74
C THR A 121 8.26 4.46 -11.70
N ASN A 122 8.94 5.43 -11.08
CA ASN A 122 8.41 6.76 -10.77
C ASN A 122 7.09 6.72 -9.99
N THR A 123 7.03 5.79 -9.03
CA THR A 123 5.93 5.58 -8.09
C THR A 123 6.26 6.20 -6.74
#